data_AF-A0A9C8ZXP8-F1
#
_entry.id   AF-A0A9C8ZXP8-F1
#
_cell.length_a   1.000
_cell.length_b   1.000
_cell.length_c   1.000
_cell.angle_alpha   90.00
_cell.angle_beta   90.00
_cell.angle_gamma   90.00
#
_symmetry.space_group_name_H-M   'P 1'
#
loop_
_entity.id
_entity.type
_entity.pdbx_description
1 polymer ?
#
loop_
_entity_poly.entity_id
_entity_poly.type
_entity_poly.pdbx_seq_one_letter_code
_entity_poly.pdbx_strand_id
1 'polypeptide(L)'
;MKKTEKARFDEHYQQLLKCLKLQGKADVTIDSYSRAIRRVADYFDCLPETLTPDNLKDYFATLVDTHSWSTVKIDRLGLQFYWKHILKKDW
;
A
#
# COMPACT_ATOMS: atom_id res chain seq x y z
N MET A 1 1.62 15.49 -3.31
CA MET A 1 2.75 15.06 -2.49
C MET A 1 3.98 15.90 -2.82
N LYS A 2 4.78 16.33 -1.83
CA LYS A 2 5.96 17.18 -2.05
C LYS A 2 7.08 16.39 -2.76
N LYS A 3 8.02 17.10 -3.42
CA LYS A 3 9.12 16.45 -4.18
C LYS A 3 9.96 15.48 -3.33
N THR A 4 10.27 15.88 -2.09
CA THR A 4 11.03 15.04 -1.14
C THR A 4 10.26 13.79 -0.72
N GLU A 5 8.95 13.93 -0.48
CA GLU A 5 8.06 12.81 -0.15
C GLU A 5 7.95 11.85 -1.34
N LYS A 6 7.91 12.36 -2.58
CA LYS A 6 7.90 11.55 -3.80
C LYS A 6 9.14 10.69 -3.94
N ALA A 7 10.33 11.27 -3.75
CA ALA A 7 11.57 10.50 -3.80
C ALA A 7 11.59 9.38 -2.75
N ARG A 8 11.08 9.65 -1.54
CA ARG A 8 10.99 8.66 -0.47
C ARG A 8 9.96 7.56 -0.76
N PHE A 9 8.81 7.93 -1.33
CA PHE A 9 7.82 6.97 -1.79
C PHE A 9 8.40 6.04 -2.86
N ASP A 10 9.10 6.61 -3.85
CA ASP A 10 9.71 5.84 -4.93
C ASP A 10 10.75 4.84 -4.39
N GLU A 11 11.57 5.24 -3.41
CA GLU A 11 12.50 4.35 -2.72
C GLU A 11 11.77 3.18 -2.03
N HIS A 12 10.77 3.49 -1.19
CA HIS A 12 9.97 2.48 -0.50
C HIS A 12 9.23 1.56 -1.48
N TYR A 13 8.77 2.09 -2.61
CA TYR A 13 8.11 1.34 -3.66
C TYR A 13 9.06 0.34 -4.33
N GLN A 14 10.30 0.74 -4.63
CA GLN A 14 11.32 -0.20 -5.13
C GLN A 14 11.67 -1.27 -4.10
N GLN A 15 11.76 -0.91 -2.81
CA GLN A 15 11.97 -1.87 -1.74
C GLN A 15 10.80 -2.88 -1.63
N LEU A 16 9.56 -2.41 -1.74
CA LEU A 16 8.36 -3.26 -1.79
C LEU A 16 8.45 -4.31 -2.89
N LEU A 17 8.73 -3.89 -4.13
CA LEU A 17 8.85 -4.79 -5.27
C LEU A 17 9.95 -5.83 -5.05
N LYS A 18 11.11 -5.40 -4.54
CA LYS A 18 12.21 -6.31 -4.21
C LYS A 18 11.82 -7.32 -3.12
N CYS A 19 11.17 -6.87 -2.05
CA CYS A 19 10.72 -7.75 -0.98
C CYS A 19 9.68 -8.78 -1.45
N LEU A 20 8.71 -8.37 -2.25
CA LEU A 20 7.69 -9.28 -2.81
C LEU A 20 8.33 -10.34 -3.70
N LYS A 21 9.29 -9.94 -4.56
CA LYS A 21 10.05 -10.85 -5.41
C LYS A 21 10.90 -11.83 -4.60
N LEU A 22 11.63 -11.35 -3.60
CA LEU A 22 12.48 -12.19 -2.75
C LEU A 22 11.68 -13.19 -1.90
N GLN A 23 10.42 -12.90 -1.59
CA GLN A 23 9.51 -13.84 -0.91
C GLN A 23 8.80 -14.80 -1.88
N GLY A 24 9.17 -14.81 -3.17
CA GLY A 24 8.60 -15.72 -4.16
C GLY A 24 7.11 -15.50 -4.42
N LYS A 25 6.61 -14.26 -4.28
CA LYS A 25 5.21 -13.95 -4.63
C LYS A 25 5.02 -14.05 -6.14
N ALA A 26 3.85 -14.56 -6.55
CA ALA A 26 3.46 -14.60 -7.95
C ALA A 26 3.36 -13.18 -8.55
N ASP A 27 3.59 -13.04 -9.85
CA ASP A 27 3.57 -11.74 -10.53
C ASP A 27 2.25 -10.98 -10.34
N VAL A 28 1.12 -11.70 -10.39
CA VAL A 28 -0.21 -11.14 -10.11
C VAL A 28 -0.33 -10.56 -8.71
N THR A 29 0.32 -11.17 -7.72
CA THR A 29 0.35 -10.69 -6.33
C THR A 29 1.27 -9.47 -6.21
N ILE A 30 2.41 -9.48 -6.90
CA ILE A 30 3.35 -8.34 -6.93
C ILE A 30 2.63 -7.11 -7.52
N ASP A 31 1.99 -7.27 -8.66
CA ASP A 31 1.21 -6.21 -9.32
C ASP A 31 0.05 -5.72 -8.43
N SER A 32 -0.71 -6.65 -7.85
CA SER A 32 -1.86 -6.29 -7.02
C SER A 32 -1.46 -5.54 -5.75
N TYR A 33 -0.45 -6.02 -5.02
CA TYR A 33 0.00 -5.39 -3.77
C TYR A 33 0.64 -4.04 -4.04
N SER A 34 1.49 -3.93 -5.06
CA SER A 34 2.10 -2.65 -5.44
C SER A 34 1.08 -1.63 -5.93
N ARG A 35 0.01 -2.07 -6.63
CA ARG A 35 -1.13 -1.21 -6.99
C ARG A 35 -1.87 -0.69 -5.76
N ALA A 36 -2.08 -1.51 -4.74
CA ALA A 36 -2.74 -1.08 -3.50
C ALA A 36 -1.99 0.08 -2.82
N ILE A 37 -0.66 0.01 -2.78
CA ILE A 37 0.18 1.06 -2.16
C ILE A 37 0.14 2.36 -2.96
N ARG A 38 0.15 2.29 -4.30
CA ARG A 38 -0.04 3.48 -5.13
C ARG A 38 -1.42 4.10 -4.91
N ARG A 39 -2.47 3.27 -4.92
CA ARG A 39 -3.84 3.74 -4.74
C ARG A 39 -4.05 4.48 -3.42
N VAL A 40 -3.54 3.96 -2.31
CA VAL A 40 -3.67 4.64 -1.01
C VAL A 40 -2.87 5.94 -0.96
N ALA A 41 -1.66 5.96 -1.54
CA ALA A 41 -0.81 7.14 -1.56
C ALA A 41 -1.43 8.26 -2.43
N ASP A 42 -1.98 7.88 -3.59
CA ASP A 42 -2.68 8.78 -4.49
C ASP A 42 -3.99 9.30 -3.86
N TYR A 43 -4.71 8.48 -3.10
CA TYR A 43 -5.95 8.86 -2.43
C TYR A 43 -5.75 9.96 -1.38
N PHE A 44 -4.70 9.85 -0.56
CA PHE A 44 -4.39 10.83 0.49
C PHE A 44 -3.39 11.91 0.07
N ASP A 45 -2.85 11.80 -1.14
CA ASP A 45 -1.75 12.64 -1.66
C ASP A 45 -0.54 12.73 -0.71
N CYS A 46 -0.28 11.65 0.04
CA CYS A 46 0.73 11.61 1.09
C CYS A 46 1.45 10.25 1.18
N LEU A 47 2.53 10.21 1.96
CA LEU A 47 3.25 8.97 2.22
C LEU A 47 2.38 8.01 3.06
N PRO A 48 2.29 6.71 2.70
CA PRO A 48 1.51 5.76 3.49
C PRO A 48 1.92 5.67 4.97
N GLU A 49 3.16 6.05 5.32
CA GLU A 49 3.66 6.03 6.69
C GLU A 49 3.03 7.06 7.64
N THR A 50 2.40 8.11 7.09
CA THR A 50 1.74 9.17 7.87
C THR A 50 0.26 8.87 8.10
N LEU A 51 -0.26 7.79 7.51
CA LEU A 51 -1.65 7.39 7.64
C LEU A 51 -1.92 6.86 9.06
N THR A 52 -3.00 7.37 9.65
CA THR A 52 -3.52 6.88 10.92
C THR A 52 -4.50 5.72 10.70
N PRO A 53 -4.82 4.94 11.75
CA PRO A 53 -5.87 3.94 11.66
C PRO A 53 -7.22 4.51 11.22
N ASP A 54 -7.55 5.75 11.60
CA ASP A 54 -8.81 6.39 11.21
C ASP A 54 -8.81 6.77 9.72
N ASN A 55 -7.70 7.28 9.19
CA ASN A 55 -7.55 7.48 7.73
C ASN A 55 -7.79 6.16 6.98
N LEU A 56 -7.22 5.05 7.46
CA LEU A 56 -7.40 3.74 6.83
C LEU A 56 -8.85 3.25 6.90
N LYS A 57 -9.57 3.49 8.00
CA LYS A 57 -11.01 3.17 8.10
C LYS A 57 -11.81 3.93 7.05
N ASP A 58 -11.58 5.24 6.91
CA ASP A 58 -12.28 6.08 5.94
C ASP A 58 -11.98 5.65 4.49
N TYR A 59 -10.71 5.31 4.22
CA TYR A 59 -10.29 4.77 2.93
C TYR A 59 -11.02 3.46 2.60
N PHE A 60 -11.02 2.49 3.52
CA PHE A 60 -11.68 1.21 3.27
C PHE A 60 -13.21 1.31 3.22
N ALA A 61 -13.82 2.23 3.98
CA ALA A 61 -15.24 2.52 3.87
C ALA A 61 -15.60 3.02 2.45
N THR A 62 -14.81 3.93 1.90
CA THR A 62 -15.00 4.41 0.52
C THR A 62 -14.72 3.31 -0.52
N LEU A 63 -13.74 2.44 -0.24
CA LEU A 63 -13.35 1.37 -1.15
C LEU A 63 -14.41 0.27 -1.25
N VAL A 64 -15.11 -0.06 -0.15
CA VAL A 64 -16.19 -1.08 -0.18
C VAL A 64 -17.40 -0.64 -0.99
N ASP A 65 -17.66 0.67 -1.09
CA ASP A 65 -18.78 1.20 -1.87
C ASP A 65 -18.48 1.21 -3.38
N THR A 66 -17.19 1.18 -3.76
CA THR A 66 -16.75 1.39 -5.15
C THR A 66 -16.12 0.15 -5.79
N HIS A 67 -15.67 -0.83 -5.00
CA HIS A 67 -14.95 -2.00 -5.47
C HIS A 67 -15.49 -3.31 -4.91
N SER A 68 -15.16 -4.42 -5.58
CA SER A 68 -15.49 -5.75 -5.08
C SER A 68 -14.81 -6.05 -3.75
N TRP A 69 -15.44 -6.88 -2.92
CA TRP A 69 -14.86 -7.31 -1.64
C TRP A 69 -13.51 -8.03 -1.81
N SER A 70 -13.30 -8.74 -2.92
CA SER A 70 -12.01 -9.35 -3.26
C SER A 70 -10.92 -8.30 -3.46
N THR A 71 -11.24 -7.20 -4.14
CA THR A 71 -10.31 -6.07 -4.32
C THR A 71 -9.96 -5.43 -2.97
N VAL A 72 -10.96 -5.18 -2.12
CA VAL A 72 -10.74 -4.60 -0.78
C VAL A 72 -9.82 -5.48 0.07
N LYS A 73 -10.01 -6.80 0.04
CA LYS A 73 -9.13 -7.75 0.73
C LYS A 73 -7.70 -7.70 0.22
N ILE A 74 -7.52 -7.69 -1.11
CA ILE A 74 -6.20 -7.62 -1.73
C ILE A 74 -5.49 -6.33 -1.34
N ASP A 75 -6.19 -5.20 -1.34
CA ASP A 75 -5.64 -3.91 -0.92
C ASP A 75 -5.17 -3.93 0.52
N ARG A 76 -6.01 -4.44 1.43
CA ARG A 76 -5.66 -4.59 2.84
C ARG A 76 -4.44 -5.47 3.03
N LEU A 77 -4.34 -6.59 2.32
CA LEU A 77 -3.18 -7.47 2.40
C LEU A 77 -1.91 -6.81 1.86
N GLY A 78 -2.02 -6.03 0.78
CA GLY A 78 -0.90 -5.25 0.24
C GLY A 78 -0.39 -4.21 1.24
N LEU A 79 -1.31 -3.48 1.89
CA LEU A 79 -0.99 -2.50 2.92
C LEU A 79 -0.37 -3.15 4.16
N GLN A 80 -0.94 -4.26 4.65
CA GLN A 80 -0.35 -5.06 5.73
C GLN A 80 1.08 -5.50 5.42
N PHE A 81 1.32 -5.98 4.20
CA PHE A 81 2.66 -6.35 3.76
C PHE A 81 3.63 -5.17 3.82
N TYR A 82 3.20 -4.01 3.30
CA TYR A 82 4.02 -2.81 3.29
C TYR A 82 4.36 -2.31 4.71
N TRP A 83 3.40 -2.28 5.63
CA TRP A 83 3.64 -1.90 7.03
C TRP A 83 4.67 -2.82 7.68
N LYS A 84 4.47 -4.13 7.56
CA LYS A 84 5.35 -5.12 8.19
C LYS A 84 6.76 -5.12 7.59
N HIS A 85 6.88 -5.09 6.27
CA HIS A 85 8.15 -5.36 5.60
C HIS A 85 8.94 -4.11 5.23
N ILE A 86 8.27 -2.99 4.96
CA ILE A 86 8.91 -1.74 4.54
C ILE A 86 8.99 -0.76 5.71
N LEU A 87 7.86 -0.49 6.37
CA LEU A 87 7.86 0.41 7.53
C LEU A 87 8.41 -0.22 8.81
N LYS A 88 8.47 -1.56 8.87
CA LYS A 88 8.82 -2.32 10.08
C LYS A 88 7.92 -1.96 11.27
N LYS A 89 6.64 -1.71 11.00
CA LYS A 89 5.61 -1.39 12.00
C LYS A 89 4.58 -2.50 12.06
N ASP A 90 3.97 -2.64 13.23
CA ASP A 90 2.77 -3.45 13.37
C ASP A 90 1.60 -2.79 12.63
N TRP A 91 0.71 -3.64 12.12
CA TRP A 91 -0.49 -3.24 11.40
C TRP A 91 -1.70 -3.17 12.33
#